data_AF-A0A7S1T2L2-F1
#
_entry.id   AF-A0A7S1T2L2-F1
#
_cell.length_a   1.000
_cell.length_b   1.000
_cell.length_c   1.000
_cell.angle_alpha   90.00
_cell.angle_beta   90.00
_cell.angle_gamma   90.00
#
_symmetry.space_group_name_H-M   'P 1'
#
loop_
_entity.id
_entity.type
_entity.pdbx_description
1 polymer ?
#
loop_
_entity_poly.entity_id
_entity_poly.type
_entity_poly.pdbx_seq_one_letter_code
_entity_poly.pdbx_strand_id
1 'polypeptide(L)'
;PTIKSVTLLCEDFAKEPLYASANVFFSSKVPSEYITEIKKHPKLVARLASLKEVGCEFLTLDSRTFTTDQPSALADLFADGSAGTPAYEACINTAAVRLASVFTALDEFPCIRYRTGKPPGDGDPPGAEARSLVAQRVAAKLHSLLSDLQREQQLPQTETCDLVVVDRSIDPVAPVIHEWTYEAMTYDLLPLNGDRYQYEAENRKGVKESKESLLEESDPMWVDLRHMFIADVSIKLNNLLTTFREQNKAAKVA
;
A
#
# COMPACT_ATOMS: atom_id res chain seq x y z
N PRO A 1 -9.67 2.14 -10.65
CA PRO A 1 -10.57 3.10 -11.35
C PRO A 1 -11.87 3.37 -10.58
N THR A 2 -12.33 4.62 -10.46
CA THR A 2 -13.59 4.94 -9.77
C THR A 2 -14.53 5.76 -10.64
N ILE A 3 -15.84 5.60 -10.43
CA ILE A 3 -16.84 6.44 -11.12
C ILE A 3 -16.65 7.92 -10.82
N LYS A 4 -16.29 8.27 -9.57
CA LYS A 4 -16.00 9.65 -9.18
C LYS A 4 -14.88 10.27 -10.03
N SER A 5 -13.77 9.56 -10.21
CA SER A 5 -12.67 10.03 -11.06
C SER A 5 -13.09 10.19 -12.52
N VAL A 6 -13.93 9.29 -13.03
CA VAL A 6 -14.47 9.36 -14.40
C VAL A 6 -15.41 10.56 -14.56
N THR A 7 -16.29 10.80 -13.60
CA THR A 7 -17.19 11.96 -13.60
C THR A 7 -16.39 13.26 -13.61
N LEU A 8 -15.38 13.40 -12.74
CA LEU A 8 -14.51 14.59 -12.71
C LEU A 8 -13.78 14.80 -14.04
N LEU A 9 -13.22 13.72 -14.62
CA LEU A 9 -12.62 13.77 -15.95
C LEU A 9 -13.62 14.26 -17.02
N CYS A 10 -14.86 13.80 -16.97
CA CYS A 10 -15.90 14.24 -17.90
C CYS A 10 -16.29 15.72 -17.68
N GLU A 11 -16.31 16.19 -16.44
CA GLU A 11 -16.61 17.58 -16.05
C GLU A 11 -15.56 18.57 -16.55
N ASP A 12 -14.27 18.20 -16.50
CA ASP A 12 -13.13 19.00 -16.99
C ASP A 12 -13.25 19.38 -18.49
N PHE A 13 -14.09 18.66 -19.25
CA PHE A 13 -14.28 18.84 -20.69
C PHE A 13 -15.73 19.19 -21.07
N ALA A 14 -16.64 19.30 -20.11
CA ALA A 14 -18.07 19.50 -20.38
C ALA A 14 -18.37 20.90 -20.97
N LYS A 15 -17.81 21.96 -20.37
CA LYS A 15 -18.00 23.36 -20.79
C LYS A 15 -16.84 23.83 -21.67
N GLU A 16 -15.99 24.71 -21.16
CA GLU A 16 -14.71 25.05 -21.75
C GLU A 16 -13.69 23.99 -21.30
N PRO A 17 -13.10 23.22 -22.23
CA PRO A 17 -12.12 22.21 -21.86
C PRO A 17 -10.94 22.84 -21.11
N LEU A 18 -10.64 22.33 -19.91
CA LEU A 18 -9.51 22.78 -19.10
C LEU A 18 -8.15 22.49 -19.77
N TYR A 19 -8.11 21.47 -20.63
CA TYR A 19 -6.89 20.99 -21.27
C TYR A 19 -7.07 20.83 -22.78
N ALA A 20 -5.97 20.99 -23.53
CA ALA A 20 -5.96 20.82 -24.97
C ALA A 20 -6.24 19.36 -25.42
N SER A 21 -5.74 18.39 -24.65
CA SER A 21 -5.87 16.94 -24.87
C SER A 21 -5.88 16.19 -23.54
N ALA A 22 -6.45 14.98 -23.50
CA ALA A 22 -6.46 14.08 -22.35
C ALA A 22 -5.64 12.81 -22.63
N ASN A 23 -4.68 12.49 -21.76
CA ASN A 23 -3.99 11.20 -21.74
C ASN A 23 -4.37 10.50 -20.43
N VAL A 24 -5.26 9.51 -20.52
CA VAL A 24 -5.87 8.86 -19.36
C VAL A 24 -5.18 7.53 -19.10
N PHE A 25 -4.63 7.39 -17.90
CA PHE A 25 -4.00 6.17 -17.41
C PHE A 25 -4.79 5.69 -16.19
N PHE A 26 -5.49 4.58 -16.37
CA PHE A 26 -6.24 3.92 -15.31
C PHE A 26 -5.34 3.02 -14.48
N SER A 27 -5.57 3.03 -13.18
CA SER A 27 -4.78 2.30 -12.20
C SER A 27 -4.92 0.77 -12.35
N SER A 28 -6.10 0.27 -12.72
CA SER A 28 -6.37 -1.13 -13.08
C SER A 28 -7.42 -1.23 -14.20
N LYS A 29 -7.86 -2.46 -14.51
CA LYS A 29 -8.84 -2.78 -15.55
C LYS A 29 -10.12 -1.95 -15.38
N VAL A 30 -10.55 -1.32 -16.47
CA VAL A 30 -11.69 -0.40 -16.46
C VAL A 30 -12.99 -1.15 -16.72
N PRO A 31 -14.00 -1.03 -15.82
CA PRO A 31 -15.33 -1.56 -16.08
C PRO A 31 -15.95 -0.98 -17.37
N SER A 32 -16.68 -1.80 -18.11
CA SER A 32 -17.34 -1.40 -19.37
C SER A 32 -18.29 -0.22 -19.21
N GLU A 33 -18.89 -0.08 -18.04
CA GLU A 33 -19.80 1.00 -17.70
C GLU A 33 -19.08 2.35 -17.72
N TYR A 34 -17.84 2.40 -17.25
CA TYR A 34 -17.05 3.64 -17.17
C TYR A 34 -16.60 4.09 -18.55
N ILE A 35 -16.21 3.14 -19.41
CA ILE A 35 -15.92 3.43 -20.82
C ILE A 35 -17.18 3.94 -21.54
N THR A 36 -18.33 3.35 -21.25
CA THR A 36 -19.62 3.79 -21.81
C THR A 36 -19.97 5.19 -21.34
N GLU A 37 -19.67 5.54 -20.09
CA GLU A 37 -19.86 6.89 -19.56
C GLU A 37 -18.98 7.91 -20.29
N ILE A 38 -17.66 7.63 -20.43
CA ILE A 38 -16.73 8.51 -21.17
C ILE A 38 -17.21 8.76 -22.59
N LYS A 39 -17.74 7.73 -23.26
CA LYS A 39 -18.28 7.84 -24.64
C LYS A 39 -19.45 8.81 -24.77
N LYS A 40 -20.17 9.12 -23.68
CA LYS A 40 -21.26 10.11 -23.69
C LYS A 40 -20.76 11.56 -23.80
N HIS A 41 -19.46 11.80 -23.62
CA HIS A 41 -18.86 13.14 -23.60
C HIS A 41 -18.04 13.41 -24.88
N PRO A 42 -18.66 13.92 -25.98
CA PRO A 42 -18.00 14.05 -27.28
C PRO A 42 -16.79 14.99 -27.27
N LYS A 43 -16.80 16.04 -26.44
CA LYS A 43 -15.66 16.97 -26.30
C LYS A 43 -14.44 16.30 -25.68
N LEU A 44 -14.64 15.42 -24.70
CA LEU A 44 -13.56 14.62 -24.11
C LEU A 44 -13.06 13.59 -25.11
N VAL A 45 -13.97 12.85 -25.76
CA VAL A 45 -13.63 11.81 -26.73
C VAL A 45 -12.80 12.38 -27.90
N ALA A 46 -13.18 13.56 -28.42
CA ALA A 46 -12.43 14.23 -29.48
C ALA A 46 -11.01 14.67 -29.08
N ARG A 47 -10.73 14.72 -27.77
CA ARG A 47 -9.46 15.18 -27.17
C ARG A 47 -8.69 14.06 -26.50
N LEU A 48 -9.22 12.85 -26.47
CA LEU A 48 -8.61 11.70 -25.82
C LEU A 48 -7.48 11.16 -26.70
N ALA A 49 -6.25 11.50 -26.33
CA ALA A 49 -5.03 11.10 -27.04
C ALA A 49 -4.59 9.68 -26.66
N SER A 50 -4.74 9.30 -25.39
CA SER A 50 -4.48 7.94 -24.93
C SER A 50 -5.47 7.52 -23.85
N LEU A 51 -5.81 6.24 -23.87
CA LEU A 51 -6.53 5.57 -22.78
C LEU A 51 -5.83 4.23 -22.54
N LYS A 52 -5.16 4.10 -21.41
CA LYS A 52 -4.38 2.90 -21.05
C LYS A 52 -4.69 2.45 -19.64
N GLU A 53 -4.48 1.17 -19.39
CA GLU A 53 -4.54 0.55 -18.06
C GLU A 53 -3.10 0.25 -17.65
N VAL A 54 -2.71 0.67 -16.45
CA VAL A 54 -1.34 0.53 -15.94
C VAL A 54 -1.18 -0.78 -15.18
N GLY A 55 -2.20 -1.20 -14.42
CA GLY A 55 -2.11 -2.41 -13.61
C GLY A 55 -1.24 -2.23 -12.37
N CYS A 56 -1.29 -1.06 -11.73
CA CYS A 56 -0.60 -0.75 -10.48
C CYS A 56 -1.58 -0.11 -9.48
N GLU A 57 -2.10 -0.90 -8.54
CA GLU A 57 -3.02 -0.42 -7.49
C GLU A 57 -2.50 -0.72 -6.08
N PHE A 58 -1.21 -0.49 -5.86
CA PHE A 58 -0.57 -0.61 -4.55
C PHE A 58 0.38 0.56 -4.33
N LEU A 59 0.70 0.82 -3.07
CA LEU A 59 1.70 1.81 -2.68
C LEU A 59 2.89 1.08 -2.08
N THR A 60 4.08 1.31 -2.60
CA THR A 60 5.33 0.87 -1.99
C THR A 60 5.65 1.80 -0.83
N LEU A 61 5.89 1.24 0.35
CA LEU A 61 6.28 2.02 1.53
C LEU A 61 7.81 2.05 1.66
N ASP A 62 8.43 0.89 1.48
CA ASP A 62 9.86 0.71 1.55
C ASP A 62 10.31 -0.34 0.50
N SER A 63 11.60 -0.67 0.46
CA SER A 63 12.15 -1.64 -0.50
C SER A 63 11.58 -3.06 -0.42
N ARG A 64 10.84 -3.41 0.64
CA ARG A 64 10.32 -4.75 0.94
C ARG A 64 8.85 -4.76 1.38
N THR A 65 8.23 -3.60 1.61
CA THR A 65 6.85 -3.51 2.07
C THR A 65 5.99 -2.67 1.14
N PHE A 66 4.73 -3.05 1.06
CA PHE A 66 3.70 -2.34 0.31
C PHE A 66 2.38 -2.37 1.08
N THR A 67 1.49 -1.46 0.72
CA THR A 67 0.12 -1.43 1.24
C THR A 67 -0.88 -1.43 0.10
N THR A 68 -2.02 -2.06 0.37
CA THR A 68 -3.19 -1.96 -0.51
C THR A 68 -4.03 -0.73 -0.21
N ASP A 69 -3.64 0.16 0.72
CA ASP A 69 -4.32 1.44 1.04
C ASP A 69 -5.85 1.30 1.25
N GLN A 70 -6.22 0.46 2.22
CA GLN A 70 -7.61 0.23 2.62
C GLN A 70 -7.77 0.50 4.12
N PRO A 71 -7.89 1.77 4.54
CA PRO A 71 -7.90 2.15 5.96
C PRO A 71 -9.10 1.57 6.73
N SER A 72 -10.23 1.31 6.05
CA SER A 72 -11.41 0.71 6.66
C SER A 72 -11.39 -0.83 6.70
N ALA A 73 -10.39 -1.49 6.09
CA ALA A 73 -10.38 -2.94 5.91
C ALA A 73 -10.53 -3.72 7.20
N LEU A 74 -9.93 -3.26 8.30
CA LEU A 74 -10.05 -3.93 9.59
C LEU A 74 -11.52 -3.98 10.07
N ALA A 75 -12.26 -2.88 9.93
CA ALA A 75 -13.67 -2.82 10.29
C ALA A 75 -14.54 -3.56 9.28
N ASP A 76 -14.32 -3.35 7.98
CA ASP A 76 -15.13 -3.95 6.91
C ASP A 76 -15.01 -5.48 6.86
N LEU A 77 -13.89 -6.05 7.32
CA LEU A 77 -13.62 -7.49 7.28
C LEU A 77 -13.83 -8.20 8.61
N PHE A 78 -13.67 -7.52 9.75
CA PHE A 78 -13.62 -8.17 11.06
C PHE A 78 -14.59 -7.58 12.10
N ALA A 79 -15.34 -6.51 11.80
CA ALA A 79 -16.38 -6.04 12.71
C ALA A 79 -17.53 -7.05 12.84
N ASP A 80 -18.20 -7.06 13.99
CA ASP A 80 -19.34 -7.94 14.23
C ASP A 80 -20.45 -7.71 13.19
N GLY A 81 -20.90 -8.79 12.54
CA GLY A 81 -21.94 -8.73 11.50
C GLY A 81 -21.47 -8.19 10.15
N SER A 82 -20.17 -7.94 9.95
CA SER A 82 -19.62 -7.49 8.67
C SER A 82 -19.66 -8.57 7.58
N ALA A 83 -19.57 -9.84 7.96
CA ALA A 83 -19.49 -10.96 7.04
C ALA A 83 -20.69 -11.00 6.07
N GLY A 84 -20.39 -11.06 4.77
CA GLY A 84 -21.40 -11.11 3.71
C GLY A 84 -22.09 -9.79 3.39
N THR A 85 -21.70 -8.67 4.03
CA THR A 85 -22.16 -7.34 3.63
C THR A 85 -21.55 -6.92 2.28
N PRO A 86 -22.16 -5.97 1.55
CA PRO A 86 -21.56 -5.43 0.33
C PRO A 86 -20.18 -4.80 0.56
N ALA A 87 -19.95 -4.18 1.73
CA ALA A 87 -18.67 -3.60 2.11
C ALA A 87 -17.59 -4.68 2.30
N TYR A 88 -17.93 -5.78 2.97
CA TYR A 88 -17.06 -6.93 3.15
C TYR A 88 -16.61 -7.53 1.80
N GLU A 89 -17.56 -7.81 0.91
CA GLU A 89 -17.24 -8.36 -0.41
C GLU A 89 -16.44 -7.37 -1.28
N ALA A 90 -16.76 -6.07 -1.21
CA ALA A 90 -16.02 -5.03 -1.90
C ALA A 90 -14.57 -4.91 -1.39
N CYS A 91 -14.35 -5.03 -0.07
CA CYS A 91 -13.03 -4.98 0.54
C CYS A 91 -12.18 -6.20 0.12
N ILE A 92 -12.74 -7.42 0.16
CA ILE A 92 -12.05 -8.62 -0.35
C ILE A 92 -11.69 -8.47 -1.82
N ASN A 93 -12.64 -8.01 -2.65
CA ASN A 93 -12.40 -7.82 -4.07
C ASN A 93 -11.30 -6.77 -4.32
N THR A 94 -11.34 -5.65 -3.60
CA THR A 94 -10.32 -4.60 -3.68
C THR A 94 -8.96 -5.14 -3.27
N ALA A 95 -8.86 -5.85 -2.15
CA ALA A 95 -7.61 -6.47 -1.70
C ALA A 95 -7.04 -7.43 -2.75
N ALA A 96 -7.86 -8.30 -3.32
CA ALA A 96 -7.43 -9.27 -4.33
C ALA A 96 -6.97 -8.61 -5.64
N VAL A 97 -7.69 -7.59 -6.14
CA VAL A 97 -7.29 -6.85 -7.36
C VAL A 97 -5.98 -6.10 -7.14
N ARG A 98 -5.84 -5.41 -6.00
CA ARG A 98 -4.62 -4.69 -5.64
C ARG A 98 -3.43 -5.64 -5.47
N LEU A 99 -3.61 -6.78 -4.81
CA LEU A 99 -2.59 -7.82 -4.70
C LEU A 99 -2.22 -8.42 -6.07
N ALA A 100 -3.19 -8.69 -6.95
CA ALA A 100 -2.90 -9.18 -8.30
C ALA A 100 -2.00 -8.20 -9.06
N SER A 101 -2.24 -6.90 -8.92
CA SER A 101 -1.41 -5.86 -9.54
C SER A 101 0.04 -5.85 -9.04
N VAL A 102 0.30 -6.25 -7.79
CA VAL A 102 1.65 -6.43 -7.26
C VAL A 102 2.37 -7.55 -8.01
N PHE A 103 1.72 -8.70 -8.18
CA PHE A 103 2.30 -9.85 -8.88
C PHE A 103 2.48 -9.59 -10.37
N THR A 104 1.58 -8.85 -11.01
CA THR A 104 1.78 -8.35 -12.38
C THR A 104 3.00 -7.44 -12.48
N ALA A 105 3.18 -6.50 -11.53
CA ALA A 105 4.31 -5.58 -11.54
C ALA A 105 5.66 -6.27 -11.25
N LEU A 106 5.65 -7.34 -10.46
CA LEU A 106 6.83 -8.15 -10.16
C LEU A 106 7.14 -9.21 -11.24
N ASP A 107 6.22 -9.46 -12.17
CA ASP A 107 6.28 -10.58 -13.13
C ASP A 107 6.40 -11.95 -12.43
N GLU A 108 5.57 -12.16 -11.39
CA GLU A 108 5.63 -13.31 -10.49
C GLU A 108 4.28 -14.05 -10.45
N PHE A 109 4.30 -15.39 -10.46
CA PHE A 109 3.11 -16.24 -10.28
C PHE A 109 3.23 -17.05 -8.97
N PRO A 110 2.51 -16.66 -7.89
CA PRO A 110 2.71 -17.25 -6.57
C PRO A 110 1.95 -18.57 -6.35
N CYS A 111 2.58 -19.48 -5.61
CA CYS A 111 1.91 -20.55 -4.88
C CYS A 111 1.25 -19.97 -3.62
N ILE A 112 -0.08 -19.92 -3.58
CA ILE A 112 -0.82 -19.24 -2.50
C ILE A 112 -1.10 -20.20 -1.34
N ARG A 113 -0.61 -19.83 -0.16
CA ARG A 113 -0.79 -20.54 1.11
C ARG A 113 -1.58 -19.66 2.08
N TYR A 114 -2.44 -20.28 2.86
CA TYR A 114 -3.23 -19.58 3.87
C TYR A 114 -3.48 -20.46 5.09
N ARG A 115 -3.81 -19.83 6.23
CA ARG A 115 -4.15 -20.56 7.45
C ARG A 115 -5.43 -21.38 7.27
N THR A 116 -5.37 -22.67 7.58
CA THR A 116 -6.55 -23.55 7.60
C THR A 116 -7.53 -23.08 8.69
N GLY A 117 -8.81 -23.05 8.34
CA GLY A 117 -9.90 -22.71 9.26
C GLY A 117 -10.11 -23.79 10.31
N LYS A 118 -10.91 -23.50 11.34
CA LYS A 118 -11.30 -24.53 12.31
C LYS A 118 -12.16 -25.60 11.60
N PRO A 119 -12.01 -26.88 11.97
CA PRO A 119 -12.92 -27.92 11.49
C PRO A 119 -14.36 -27.59 11.94
N PRO A 120 -15.39 -28.03 11.20
CA PRO A 120 -16.78 -27.74 11.53
C PRO A 120 -17.14 -28.28 12.92
N GLY A 121 -17.73 -27.43 13.77
CA GLY A 121 -18.29 -27.80 15.07
C GLY A 121 -19.82 -27.86 15.07
N ASP A 122 -20.38 -28.36 16.17
CA ASP A 122 -21.83 -28.37 16.39
C ASP A 122 -22.36 -26.93 16.51
N GLY A 123 -23.33 -26.58 15.66
CA GLY A 123 -23.95 -25.24 15.62
C GLY A 123 -23.37 -24.30 14.56
N ASP A 124 -22.33 -24.70 13.83
CA ASP A 124 -21.79 -23.91 12.72
C ASP A 124 -22.74 -23.90 11.51
N PRO A 125 -22.82 -22.78 10.75
CA PRO A 125 -23.63 -22.71 9.55
C PRO A 125 -23.16 -23.72 8.48
N PRO A 126 -24.08 -24.28 7.68
CA PRO A 126 -23.73 -25.21 6.61
C PRO A 126 -22.93 -24.50 5.50
N GLY A 127 -22.01 -25.23 4.87
CA GLY A 127 -21.16 -24.73 3.76
C GLY A 127 -19.77 -24.22 4.18
N ALA A 128 -18.75 -24.54 3.38
CA ALA A 128 -17.37 -24.15 3.64
C ALA A 128 -17.13 -22.63 3.52
N GLU A 129 -17.85 -21.98 2.60
CA GLU A 129 -17.77 -20.53 2.36
C GLU A 129 -18.19 -19.69 3.58
N ALA A 130 -19.26 -20.09 4.28
CA ALA A 130 -19.76 -19.39 5.46
C ALA A 130 -18.77 -19.44 6.64
N ARG A 131 -17.83 -20.40 6.63
CA ARG A 131 -16.80 -20.60 7.66
C ARG A 131 -15.40 -20.20 7.22
N SER A 132 -15.26 -19.77 5.96
CA SER A 132 -13.96 -19.42 5.40
C SER A 132 -13.43 -18.16 6.05
N LEU A 133 -12.18 -18.23 6.51
CA LEU A 133 -11.46 -17.08 7.05
C LEU A 133 -11.32 -15.99 5.97
N VAL A 134 -11.14 -14.74 6.39
CA VAL A 134 -10.92 -13.62 5.47
C VAL A 134 -9.73 -13.91 4.54
N ALA A 135 -8.62 -14.40 5.10
CA ALA A 135 -7.45 -14.85 4.36
C ALA A 135 -7.78 -15.90 3.27
N GLN A 136 -8.69 -16.84 3.54
CA GLN A 136 -9.08 -17.87 2.57
C GLN A 136 -9.86 -17.29 1.40
N ARG A 137 -10.79 -16.37 1.69
CA ARG A 137 -11.58 -15.71 0.65
C ARG A 137 -10.71 -14.80 -0.22
N VAL A 138 -9.81 -14.02 0.39
CA VAL A 138 -8.83 -13.21 -0.34
C VAL A 138 -7.93 -14.10 -1.20
N ALA A 139 -7.42 -15.20 -0.65
CA ALA A 139 -6.58 -16.16 -1.39
C ALA A 139 -7.30 -16.79 -2.58
N ALA A 140 -8.55 -17.26 -2.39
CA ALA A 140 -9.34 -17.86 -3.46
C ALA A 140 -9.64 -16.85 -4.57
N LYS A 141 -10.02 -15.62 -4.21
CA LYS A 141 -10.28 -14.55 -5.17
C LYS A 141 -9.01 -14.16 -5.94
N LEU A 142 -7.89 -13.99 -5.23
CA LEU A 142 -6.59 -13.69 -5.81
C LEU A 142 -6.13 -14.80 -6.76
N HIS A 143 -6.26 -16.07 -6.36
CA HIS A 143 -5.93 -17.21 -7.22
C HIS A 143 -6.70 -17.19 -8.54
N SER A 144 -8.00 -16.90 -8.48
CA SER A 144 -8.83 -16.78 -9.69
C SER A 144 -8.32 -15.69 -10.63
N LEU A 145 -7.99 -14.51 -10.09
CA LEU A 145 -7.48 -13.38 -10.88
C LEU A 145 -6.12 -13.70 -11.51
N LEU A 146 -5.19 -14.26 -10.73
CA LEU A 146 -3.86 -14.62 -11.22
C LEU A 146 -3.91 -15.75 -12.25
N SER A 147 -4.81 -16.70 -12.09
CA SER A 147 -5.01 -17.78 -13.07
C SER A 147 -5.56 -17.28 -14.40
N ASP A 148 -6.42 -16.25 -14.37
CA ASP A 148 -6.90 -15.60 -15.59
C ASP A 148 -5.75 -14.84 -16.29
N LEU A 149 -4.95 -14.08 -15.53
CA LEU A 149 -3.76 -13.40 -16.06
C LEU A 149 -2.73 -14.38 -16.64
N GLN A 150 -2.52 -15.52 -16.00
CA GLN A 150 -1.66 -16.59 -16.51
C GLN A 150 -2.20 -17.14 -17.84
N ARG A 151 -3.51 -17.38 -17.95
CA ARG A 151 -4.15 -17.85 -19.20
C ARG A 151 -4.02 -16.82 -20.33
N GLU A 152 -4.05 -15.54 -19.97
CA GLU A 152 -3.82 -14.41 -20.87
C GLU A 152 -2.34 -14.18 -21.21
N GLN A 153 -1.43 -15.04 -20.71
CA GLN A 153 0.03 -14.94 -20.90
C GLN A 153 0.64 -13.63 -20.37
N GLN A 154 0.02 -13.03 -19.35
CA GLN A 154 0.49 -11.82 -18.67
C GLN A 154 1.31 -12.13 -17.41
N LEU A 155 1.43 -13.40 -17.04
CA LEU A 155 2.21 -13.89 -15.91
C LEU A 155 2.97 -15.18 -16.29
N PRO A 156 4.00 -15.56 -15.52
CA PRO A 156 4.68 -16.83 -15.67
C PRO A 156 3.73 -18.04 -15.68
N GLN A 157 4.06 -19.06 -16.48
CA GLN A 157 3.24 -20.27 -16.66
C GLN A 157 3.46 -21.32 -15.56
N THR A 158 4.47 -21.11 -14.71
CA THR A 158 4.78 -21.96 -13.57
C THR A 158 4.90 -21.10 -12.32
N GLU A 159 4.69 -21.68 -11.15
CA GLU A 159 4.87 -20.98 -9.88
C GLU A 159 6.33 -20.53 -9.72
N THR A 160 6.53 -19.27 -9.33
CA THR A 160 7.85 -18.61 -9.22
C THR A 160 8.16 -18.18 -7.78
N CYS A 161 7.15 -18.00 -6.94
CA CYS A 161 7.30 -17.63 -5.53
C CYS A 161 6.22 -18.25 -4.63
N ASP A 162 6.36 -18.13 -3.31
CA ASP A 162 5.33 -18.47 -2.33
C ASP A 162 4.67 -17.19 -1.79
N LEU A 163 3.33 -17.18 -1.71
CA LEU A 163 2.56 -16.14 -1.02
C LEU A 163 1.89 -16.73 0.20
N VAL A 164 2.10 -16.13 1.38
CA VAL A 164 1.40 -16.52 2.61
C VAL A 164 0.38 -15.45 2.98
N VAL A 165 -0.90 -15.81 3.00
CA VAL A 165 -2.02 -14.95 3.38
C VAL A 165 -2.48 -15.29 4.80
N VAL A 166 -2.46 -14.29 5.68
CA VAL A 166 -2.83 -14.43 7.10
C VAL A 166 -3.85 -13.38 7.52
N ASP A 167 -4.69 -13.74 8.50
CA ASP A 167 -5.52 -12.78 9.21
C ASP A 167 -4.75 -12.14 10.35
N ARG A 168 -5.13 -10.92 10.75
CA ARG A 168 -4.53 -10.21 11.89
C ARG A 168 -4.59 -11.01 13.21
N SER A 169 -5.55 -11.93 13.32
CA SER A 169 -5.74 -12.82 14.48
C SER A 169 -4.63 -13.84 14.70
N ILE A 170 -3.66 -13.96 13.79
CA ILE A 170 -2.48 -14.82 13.99
C ILE A 170 -1.59 -14.35 15.14
N ASP A 171 -1.51 -13.04 15.33
CA ASP A 171 -0.73 -12.40 16.40
C ASP A 171 -1.43 -11.10 16.84
N PRO A 172 -2.21 -11.14 17.94
CA PRO A 172 -2.87 -9.95 18.48
C PRO A 172 -1.93 -9.08 19.33
N VAL A 173 -0.72 -9.52 19.67
CA VAL A 173 0.19 -8.81 20.57
C VAL A 173 1.08 -7.84 19.81
N ALA A 174 1.65 -8.27 18.68
CA ALA A 174 2.60 -7.45 17.91
C ALA A 174 2.11 -6.02 17.56
N PRO A 175 0.83 -5.76 17.22
CA PRO A 175 0.37 -4.41 16.89
C PRO A 175 0.21 -3.46 18.08
N VAL A 176 0.20 -3.97 19.31
CA VAL A 176 -0.13 -3.18 20.52
C VAL A 176 1.03 -3.06 21.51
N ILE A 177 2.10 -3.82 21.30
CA ILE A 177 3.30 -3.75 22.14
C ILE A 177 4.17 -2.57 21.70
N HIS A 178 4.74 -1.86 22.68
CA HIS A 178 5.80 -0.89 22.39
C HIS A 178 7.06 -1.64 21.95
N GLU A 179 7.41 -1.45 20.69
CA GLU A 179 8.63 -1.98 20.09
C GLU A 179 9.81 -1.04 20.31
N TRP A 180 11.02 -1.59 20.32
CA TRP A 180 12.25 -0.84 20.67
C TRP A 180 13.21 -0.62 19.50
N THR A 181 12.79 -0.99 18.30
CA THR A 181 13.51 -0.63 17.07
C THR A 181 13.25 0.84 16.75
N TYR A 182 14.22 1.50 16.12
CA TYR A 182 14.18 2.94 15.90
C TYR A 182 12.92 3.40 15.16
N GLU A 183 12.58 2.70 14.09
CA GLU A 183 11.38 2.97 13.29
C GLU A 183 10.10 2.83 14.11
N ALA A 184 9.91 1.67 14.74
CA ALA A 184 8.69 1.38 15.47
C ALA A 184 8.48 2.38 16.62
N MET A 185 9.52 2.69 17.39
CA MET A 185 9.46 3.73 18.43
C MET A 185 9.13 5.12 17.87
N THR A 186 9.66 5.44 16.69
CA THR A 186 9.44 6.74 16.06
C THR A 186 7.98 6.92 15.66
N TYR A 187 7.36 5.91 15.03
CA TYR A 187 5.94 5.95 14.65
C TYR A 187 4.98 5.81 15.83
N ASP A 188 5.40 5.17 16.92
CA ASP A 188 4.59 4.98 18.12
C ASP A 188 4.59 6.22 19.04
N LEU A 189 5.78 6.76 19.32
CA LEU A 189 5.95 7.76 20.38
C LEU A 189 6.00 9.21 19.89
N LEU A 190 6.35 9.45 18.61
CA LEU A 190 6.49 10.80 18.08
C LEU A 190 5.25 11.23 17.28
N PRO A 191 4.88 12.52 17.34
CA PRO A 191 3.75 13.04 16.58
C PRO A 191 4.15 13.22 15.11
N LEU A 192 4.14 12.14 14.34
CA LEU A 192 4.36 12.16 12.90
C LEU A 192 3.09 12.53 12.14
N ASN A 193 3.27 13.18 10.99
CA ASN A 193 2.21 13.37 9.99
C ASN A 193 2.56 12.59 8.73
N GLY A 194 2.11 11.34 8.63
CA GLY A 194 2.65 10.37 7.69
C GLY A 194 4.13 10.13 8.01
N ASP A 195 5.01 10.35 7.05
CA ASP A 195 6.46 10.17 7.21
C ASP A 195 7.20 11.48 7.56
N ARG A 196 6.45 12.53 7.92
CA ARG A 196 7.01 13.84 8.27
C ARG A 196 7.19 13.98 9.78
N TYR A 197 8.42 14.27 10.18
CA TYR A 197 8.78 14.65 11.54
C TYR A 197 9.15 16.13 11.62
N GLN A 198 8.50 16.86 12.51
CA GLN A 198 8.77 18.27 12.76
C GLN A 198 9.53 18.45 14.08
N TYR A 199 10.66 19.16 14.04
CA TYR A 199 11.50 19.41 15.20
C TYR A 199 12.02 20.86 15.24
N GLU A 200 12.43 21.33 16.41
CA GLU A 200 13.08 22.63 16.56
C GLU A 200 14.59 22.47 16.48
N ALA A 201 15.24 23.31 15.68
CA ALA A 201 16.69 23.40 15.61
C ALA A 201 17.15 24.84 15.82
N GLU A 202 18.23 25.02 16.57
CA GLU A 202 18.84 26.33 16.78
C GLU A 202 19.80 26.65 15.62
N ASN A 203 19.64 27.83 15.03
CA ASN A 203 20.57 28.32 14.01
C ASN A 203 21.82 28.97 14.65
N ARG A 204 22.81 29.36 13.84
CA ARG A 204 24.06 30.00 14.32
C ARG A 204 23.84 31.31 15.10
N LYS A 205 22.65 31.92 15.03
CA LYS A 205 22.29 33.16 15.70
C LYS A 205 21.51 32.94 17.01
N GLY A 206 21.36 31.68 17.43
CA GLY A 206 20.59 31.32 18.63
C GLY A 206 19.08 31.37 18.47
N VAL A 207 18.58 31.51 17.23
CA VAL A 207 17.14 31.52 16.95
C VAL A 207 16.69 30.09 16.70
N LYS A 208 15.66 29.66 17.43
CA LYS A 208 14.99 28.39 17.19
C LYS A 208 14.14 28.48 15.94
N GLU A 209 14.40 27.58 15.01
CA GLU A 209 13.65 27.44 13.77
C GLU A 209 12.99 26.06 13.74
N SER A 210 11.73 26.03 13.32
CA SER A 210 11.04 24.77 13.07
C SER A 210 11.53 24.19 11.76
N LYS A 211 11.97 22.94 11.80
CA LYS A 211 12.43 22.16 10.65
C LYS A 211 11.55 20.94 10.47
N GLU A 212 11.47 20.52 9.22
CA GLU A 212 10.80 19.29 8.83
C GLU A 212 11.83 18.31 8.27
N SER A 213 11.69 17.04 8.59
CA SER A 213 12.46 15.96 7.99
C SER A 213 11.52 14.83 7.59
N LEU A 214 11.89 14.19 6.48
CA LEU A 214 11.09 13.18 5.81
C LEU A 214 11.77 11.84 5.99
N LEU A 215 11.07 10.88 6.60
CA LEU A 215 11.58 9.56 6.95
C LEU A 215 11.34 8.58 5.81
N GLU A 216 12.16 8.68 4.76
CA GLU A 216 11.98 7.93 3.51
C GLU A 216 13.23 7.16 3.10
N GLU A 217 13.08 6.25 2.13
CA GLU A 217 14.16 5.48 1.49
C GLU A 217 15.25 6.36 0.85
N SER A 218 14.98 7.65 0.62
CA SER A 218 15.96 8.60 0.09
C SER A 218 17.01 9.04 1.12
N ASP A 219 16.77 8.82 2.42
CA ASP A 219 17.72 9.07 3.51
C ASP A 219 18.51 7.79 3.84
N PRO A 220 19.81 7.70 3.48
CA PRO A 220 20.61 6.52 3.76
C PRO A 220 20.82 6.26 5.25
N MET A 221 20.82 7.31 6.09
CA MET A 221 20.95 7.12 7.54
C MET A 221 19.67 6.51 8.11
N TRP A 222 18.51 6.94 7.63
CA TRP A 222 17.24 6.33 8.01
C TRP A 222 17.23 4.85 7.66
N VAL A 223 17.52 4.49 6.40
CA VAL A 223 17.53 3.10 5.93
C VAL A 223 18.49 2.22 6.73
N ASP A 224 19.67 2.74 7.09
CA ASP A 224 20.71 2.02 7.84
C ASP A 224 20.40 1.88 9.35
N LEU A 225 19.58 2.77 9.92
CA LEU A 225 19.31 2.82 11.36
C LEU A 225 17.92 2.32 11.75
N ARG A 226 16.92 2.42 10.86
CA ARG A 226 15.49 2.24 11.18
C ARG A 226 15.15 0.91 11.86
N HIS A 227 15.85 -0.17 11.50
CA HIS A 227 15.60 -1.50 12.07
C HIS A 227 16.53 -1.88 13.24
N MET A 228 17.41 -0.96 13.68
CA MET A 228 18.29 -1.20 14.82
C MET A 228 17.57 -0.92 16.15
N PHE A 229 18.02 -1.58 17.21
CA PHE A 229 17.60 -1.26 18.58
C PHE A 229 18.02 0.17 18.95
N ILE A 230 17.11 0.92 19.58
CA ILE A 230 17.28 2.36 19.81
C ILE A 230 18.57 2.74 20.57
N ALA A 231 19.03 1.89 21.51
CA ALA A 231 20.26 2.18 22.25
C ALA A 231 21.49 2.12 21.34
N ASP A 232 21.52 1.17 20.39
CA ASP A 232 22.62 1.01 19.45
C ASP A 232 22.64 2.13 18.42
N VAL A 233 21.47 2.67 18.07
CA VAL A 233 21.33 3.81 17.14
C VAL A 233 22.04 5.04 17.69
N SER A 234 21.87 5.35 18.98
CA SER A 234 22.57 6.48 19.62
C SER A 234 24.09 6.31 19.57
N ILE A 235 24.59 5.10 19.84
CA ILE A 235 26.03 4.80 19.77
C ILE A 235 26.54 4.96 18.33
N LYS A 236 25.82 4.37 17.36
CA LYS A 236 26.21 4.41 15.94
C LYS A 236 26.18 5.84 15.39
N LEU A 237 25.16 6.63 15.69
CA LEU A 237 25.06 8.04 15.29
C LEU A 237 26.23 8.88 15.83
N ASN A 238 26.59 8.70 17.11
CA ASN A 238 27.72 9.40 17.71
C ASN A 238 29.05 9.03 17.03
N ASN A 239 29.25 7.75 16.69
CA ASN A 239 30.43 7.28 15.97
C ASN A 239 30.48 7.84 14.54
N LEU A 240 29.34 7.85 13.83
CA LEU A 240 29.22 8.42 12.49
C LEU A 240 29.52 9.92 12.51
N LEU A 241 28.99 10.67 13.47
CA LEU A 241 29.27 12.10 13.63
C LEU A 241 30.75 12.37 13.92
N THR A 242 31.37 11.57 14.78
CA THR A 242 32.80 11.69 15.11
C THR A 242 33.65 11.44 13.87
N THR A 243 33.37 10.36 13.13
CA THR A 243 34.05 10.01 11.88
C THR A 243 33.88 11.11 10.83
N PHE A 244 32.66 11.64 10.68
CA PHE A 244 32.36 12.73 9.75
C PHE A 244 33.18 13.99 10.06
N ARG A 245 33.29 14.37 11.35
CA ARG A 245 34.11 15.49 11.80
C ARG A 245 35.60 15.26 11.54
N GLU A 246 36.09 14.05 11.71
CA GLU A 246 37.50 13.71 11.48
C GLU A 246 37.88 13.84 10.00
N GLN A 247 37.02 13.34 9.12
CA GLN A 247 37.25 13.30 7.67
C GLN A 247 37.01 14.66 6.99
N ASN A 248 36.12 15.50 7.53
CA ASN A 248 35.78 16.80 6.96
C ASN A 248 36.40 17.96 7.74
N LYS A 249 37.52 18.50 7.24
CA LYS A 249 38.21 19.65 7.85
C LYS A 249 37.30 20.88 8.05
N ALA A 250 36.32 21.10 7.17
CA ALA A 250 35.34 22.18 7.31
C ALA A 250 34.35 21.97 8.46
N ALA A 251 34.07 20.72 8.85
CA ALA A 251 33.19 20.38 9.95
C ALA A 251 33.88 20.46 11.33
N LYS A 252 35.22 20.58 11.38
CA LYS A 252 35.98 20.82 12.62
C LYS A 252 35.92 22.27 13.12
N VAL A 253 35.50 23.21 12.26
CA VAL A 253 35.52 24.65 12.52
C VAL A 253 34.10 25.20 12.77
N ALA A 254 33.07 24.35 12.66
CA ALA A 254 31.66 24.71 12.83
C ALA A 254 31.13 24.31 14.22
#